data_AF-A0A9D4XVB2-F1
#
_entry.id   AF-A0A9D4XVB2-F1
#
_cell.length_a   1.000
_cell.length_b   1.000
_cell.length_c   1.000
_cell.angle_alpha   90.00
_cell.angle_beta   90.00
_cell.angle_gamma   90.00
#
_symmetry.space_group_name_H-M   'P 1'
#
loop_
_entity.id
_entity.type
_entity.pdbx_description
1 polymer ?
#
loop_
_entity_poly.entity_id
_entity_poly.type
_entity_poly.pdbx_seq_one_letter_code
_entity_poly.pdbx_strand_id
1 'polypeptide(L)'
;MRTFNFFFQVYKLSIGAVCGLSWPTDRLIVQVLDDSTNQVLRELVEFECQKWMQKGVNVKYVTRTNRNGYKAGALKEGLEKEYVENCEFVAIFDADFQPDPD
;
A
#
# COMPACT_ATOMS: atom_id res chain seq x y z
N MET A 1 17.88 25.59 3.87
CA MET A 1 16.90 24.87 4.70
C MET A 1 16.02 24.04 3.76
N ARG A 2 16.38 22.78 3.49
CA ARG A 2 15.65 21.86 2.60
C ARG A 2 15.57 20.49 3.28
N THR A 3 14.62 20.35 4.18
CA THR A 3 14.32 19.09 4.88
C THR A 3 12.84 19.18 5.23
N PHE A 4 12.03 18.20 4.79
CA PHE A 4 10.73 17.75 5.34
C PHE A 4 9.68 17.20 4.34
N ASN A 5 9.97 17.00 3.05
CA ASN A 5 8.94 16.53 2.09
C ASN A 5 9.18 15.18 1.38
N PHE A 6 10.25 14.45 1.69
CA PHE A 6 10.53 13.19 0.97
C PHE A 6 9.57 12.05 1.34
N PHE A 7 9.29 11.83 2.63
CA PHE A 7 8.42 10.72 3.07
C PHE A 7 6.98 10.83 2.57
N PHE A 8 6.42 12.04 2.48
CA PHE A 8 5.05 12.27 1.99
C PHE A 8 4.89 12.05 0.48
N GLN A 9 5.97 11.83 -0.27
CA GLN A 9 5.86 11.60 -1.71
C GLN A 9 6.09 10.13 -2.09
N VAL A 10 6.81 9.37 -1.26
CA VAL A 10 7.11 7.95 -1.49
C VAL A 10 5.83 7.13 -1.60
N TYR A 11 4.87 7.31 -0.68
CA TYR A 11 3.62 6.52 -0.70
C TYR A 11 2.84 6.71 -2.02
N LYS A 12 2.82 7.93 -2.59
CA LYS A 12 2.14 8.19 -3.87
C LYS A 12 2.81 7.47 -5.03
N LEU A 13 4.14 7.46 -5.04
CA LEU A 13 4.91 6.77 -6.08
C LEU A 13 4.70 5.26 -5.99
N SER A 14 4.78 4.68 -4.80
CA SER A 14 4.60 3.24 -4.59
C SER A 14 3.18 2.78 -4.92
N ILE A 15 2.15 3.48 -4.42
CA ILE A 15 0.75 3.16 -4.74
C ILE A 15 0.49 3.35 -6.24
N GLY A 16 0.99 4.44 -6.83
CA GLY A 16 0.83 4.71 -8.24
C GLY A 16 1.50 3.68 -9.14
N ALA A 17 2.68 3.20 -8.77
CA ALA A 17 3.40 2.17 -9.51
C ALA A 17 2.65 0.84 -9.50
N VAL A 18 2.15 0.40 -8.34
CA VAL A 18 1.40 -0.86 -8.22
C VAL A 18 0.03 -0.76 -8.91
N CYS A 19 -0.67 0.37 -8.75
CA CYS A 19 -1.96 0.60 -9.43
C CYS A 19 -1.81 0.79 -10.95
N GLY A 20 -0.61 1.14 -11.42
CA GLY A 20 -0.28 1.30 -12.84
C GLY A 20 0.23 0.03 -13.51
N LEU A 21 0.31 -1.09 -12.81
CA LEU A 21 0.70 -2.37 -13.40
C LEU A 21 -0.27 -2.75 -14.53
N SER A 22 0.29 -3.15 -15.67
CA SER A 22 -0.50 -3.63 -16.81
C SER A 22 -1.00 -5.06 -16.51
N TRP A 23 -2.08 -5.14 -15.73
CA TRP A 23 -2.77 -6.37 -15.38
C TRP A 23 -4.27 -6.17 -15.52
N PRO A 24 -5.06 -7.20 -15.90
CA PRO A 24 -6.50 -7.12 -15.90
C PRO A 24 -7.01 -6.65 -14.52
N THR A 25 -7.76 -5.56 -14.48
CA THR A 25 -8.19 -4.89 -13.23
C THR A 25 -9.15 -5.73 -12.40
N ASP A 26 -9.86 -6.67 -13.04
CA ASP A 26 -10.68 -7.70 -12.41
C ASP A 26 -9.87 -8.79 -11.70
N ARG A 27 -8.57 -8.89 -12.01
CA ARG A 27 -7.63 -9.87 -11.45
C ARG A 27 -6.54 -9.25 -10.59
N LEU A 28 -6.56 -7.93 -10.42
CA LEU A 28 -5.58 -7.20 -9.62
C LEU A 28 -6.26 -6.65 -8.36
N ILE A 29 -5.74 -7.04 -7.20
CA ILE A 29 -6.12 -6.47 -5.92
C ILE A 29 -4.89 -5.82 -5.32
N VAL A 30 -4.98 -4.52 -5.03
CA VAL A 30 -3.88 -3.77 -4.40
C VAL A 30 -4.24 -3.55 -2.94
N GLN A 31 -3.52 -4.22 -2.04
CA GLN A 31 -3.69 -4.03 -0.60
C GLN A 31 -2.59 -3.13 -0.06
N VAL A 32 -2.97 -2.00 0.53
CA VAL A 32 -2.07 -1.07 1.20
C VAL A 32 -2.18 -1.30 2.71
N LEU A 33 -1.13 -1.87 3.29
CA LEU A 33 -1.03 -2.15 4.72
C LEU A 33 -0.28 -0.98 5.40
N ASP A 34 -1.00 -0.14 6.12
CA ASP A 34 -0.42 1.01 6.82
C ASP A 34 -0.32 0.77 8.34
N ASP A 35 0.91 0.80 8.85
CA ASP A 35 1.27 0.68 10.27
C ASP A 35 1.81 2.00 10.87
N SER A 36 1.67 3.09 10.11
CA SER A 36 2.01 4.45 10.55
C SER A 36 1.16 4.83 11.76
N THR A 37 1.72 5.56 12.72
CA THR A 37 0.96 6.15 13.84
C THR A 37 0.58 7.61 13.59
N ASN A 38 1.10 8.21 12.51
CA ASN A 38 0.82 9.59 12.14
C ASN A 38 -0.53 9.70 11.43
N GLN A 39 -1.46 10.43 12.05
CA GLN A 39 -2.82 10.59 11.52
C GLN A 39 -2.87 11.33 10.17
N VAL A 40 -2.04 12.37 9.99
CA VAL A 40 -1.97 13.11 8.72
C VAL A 40 -1.48 12.21 7.59
N LEU A 41 -0.50 11.34 7.87
CA LEU A 41 0.00 10.38 6.87
C LEU A 41 -1.09 9.35 6.49
N ARG A 42 -1.83 8.82 7.47
CA ARG A 42 -2.93 7.88 7.23
C ARG A 42 -4.00 8.48 6.33
N GLU A 43 -4.42 9.72 6.60
CA GLU A 43 -5.43 10.43 5.80
C GLU A 43 -4.93 10.64 4.36
N LEU A 44 -3.65 10.97 4.20
CA LEU A 44 -3.00 11.16 2.90
C LEU A 44 -2.91 9.88 2.07
N VAL A 45 -2.59 8.74 2.70
CA VAL A 45 -2.53 7.42 2.07
C VAL A 45 -3.93 6.95 1.69
N GLU A 46 -4.89 7.11 2.59
CA GLU A 46 -6.29 6.77 2.34
C GLU A 46 -6.85 7.56 1.16
N PHE A 47 -6.59 8.87 1.10
CA PHE A 47 -7.03 9.73 0.01
C PHE A 47 -6.47 9.27 -1.35
N GLU A 48 -5.19 8.89 -1.41
CA GLU A 48 -4.60 8.38 -2.65
C GLU A 48 -5.23 7.03 -3.04
N CYS A 49 -5.47 6.12 -2.08
CA CYS A 49 -6.18 4.87 -2.35
C CYS A 49 -7.57 5.12 -2.94
N GLN A 50 -8.35 6.04 -2.35
CA GLN A 50 -9.69 6.40 -2.84
C GLN A 50 -9.65 6.93 -4.27
N LYS A 51 -8.65 7.75 -4.61
CA LYS A 51 -8.46 8.26 -5.97
C LYS A 51 -8.24 7.14 -6.99
N TRP A 52 -7.53 6.08 -6.64
CA TRP A 52 -7.34 4.91 -7.51
C TRP A 52 -8.58 4.02 -7.59
N MET A 53 -9.32 3.89 -6.48
CA MET A 53 -10.63 3.23 -6.50
C MET A 53 -11.60 3.91 -7.48
N GLN A 54 -11.63 5.25 -7.50
CA GLN A 54 -12.46 6.02 -8.45
C GLN A 54 -12.04 5.81 -9.92
N LYS A 55 -10.79 5.42 -10.17
CA LYS A 55 -10.29 5.06 -11.50
C LYS A 55 -10.59 3.60 -11.90
N GLY A 56 -11.27 2.84 -11.04
CA GLY A 56 -11.63 1.45 -11.30
C GLY A 56 -10.57 0.42 -10.90
N VAL A 57 -9.54 0.81 -10.13
CA VAL A 57 -8.57 -0.14 -9.57
C VAL A 57 -9.09 -0.68 -8.24
N ASN A 58 -9.01 -1.99 -8.01
CA ASN A 58 -9.45 -2.61 -6.77
C ASN A 58 -8.40 -2.43 -5.66
N VAL A 59 -8.35 -1.22 -5.09
CA VAL A 59 -7.45 -0.88 -3.97
C VAL A 59 -8.16 -1.06 -2.64
N LYS A 60 -7.49 -1.68 -1.67
CA LYS A 60 -7.94 -1.88 -0.30
C LYS A 60 -6.94 -1.25 0.66
N TYR A 61 -7.38 -0.23 1.38
CA TYR A 61 -6.59 0.37 2.45
C TYR A 61 -6.91 -0.32 3.78
N VAL A 62 -5.86 -0.79 4.48
CA VAL A 62 -5.99 -1.51 5.75
C VAL A 62 -5.03 -0.90 6.75
N THR A 63 -5.56 -0.42 7.87
CA THR A 63 -4.74 0.09 8.98
C THR A 63 -4.57 -0.98 10.04
N ARG A 64 -3.35 -1.09 10.58
CA ARG A 64 -3.06 -2.00 11.70
C ARG A 64 -2.92 -1.21 13.00
N THR A 65 -3.58 -1.69 14.05
CA THR A 65 -3.43 -1.17 15.42
C THR A 65 -2.40 -1.94 16.24
N ASN A 66 -2.01 -3.14 15.80
CA ASN A 66 -1.08 -4.00 16.53
C ASN A 66 0.18 -4.30 15.69
N ARG A 67 1.35 -3.89 16.18
CA ARG A 67 2.65 -4.10 15.51
C ARG A 67 3.25 -5.50 15.71
N ASN A 68 2.51 -6.42 16.33
CA ASN A 68 2.97 -7.79 16.49
C ASN A 68 3.24 -8.44 15.11
N GLY A 69 4.48 -8.90 14.91
CA GLY A 69 4.91 -9.66 13.74
C GLY A 69 5.53 -8.86 12.57
N TYR A 70 5.72 -7.54 12.67
CA TYR A 70 6.32 -6.71 11.61
C TYR A 70 5.74 -7.02 10.21
N LYS A 71 6.58 -7.19 9.18
CA LYS A 71 6.21 -7.51 7.79
C LYS A 71 5.45 -8.84 7.67
N ALA A 72 5.87 -9.87 8.42
CA ALA A 72 5.23 -11.19 8.37
C ALA A 72 3.82 -11.18 8.97
N GLY A 73 3.61 -10.41 10.04
CA GLY A 73 2.30 -10.22 10.65
C GLY A 73 1.34 -9.44 9.74
N ALA A 74 1.85 -8.38 9.10
CA ALA A 74 1.07 -7.59 8.16
C ALA A 74 0.59 -8.45 6.97
N LEU A 75 1.51 -9.23 6.40
CA LEU A 75 1.20 -10.14 5.31
C LEU A 75 0.18 -11.19 5.71
N LYS A 76 0.34 -11.81 6.89
CA LYS A 76 -0.60 -12.82 7.38
C LYS A 76 -2.02 -12.27 7.53
N GLU A 77 -2.17 -11.12 8.18
CA GLU A 77 -3.48 -10.44 8.31
C GLU A 77 -4.06 -10.01 6.96
N GLY A 78 -3.19 -9.67 6.01
CA GLY A 78 -3.56 -9.34 4.64
C GLY A 78 -4.09 -10.52 3.85
N LEU A 79 -3.47 -11.69 4.01
CA LEU A 79 -3.84 -12.97 3.39
C LEU A 79 -5.06 -13.65 4.01
N GLU A 80 -5.42 -13.29 5.25
CA GLU A 80 -6.65 -13.76 5.92
C GLU A 80 -7.92 -13.03 5.42
N LYS A 81 -7.82 -12.12 4.45
CA LYS A 81 -8.99 -11.38 3.95
C LYS A 81 -9.74 -12.19 2.88
N GLU A 82 -11.06 -12.27 3.02
CA GLU A 82 -11.92 -12.99 2.06
C GLU A 82 -11.70 -12.58 0.60
N TYR A 83 -11.39 -11.30 0.36
CA TYR A 83 -11.17 -10.79 -0.99
C TYR A 83 -9.85 -11.25 -1.63
N VAL A 84 -8.89 -11.81 -0.87
CA VAL A 84 -7.65 -12.38 -1.43
C VAL A 84 -7.64 -13.91 -1.46
N GLU A 85 -8.68 -14.58 -0.98
CA GLU A 85 -8.76 -16.06 -0.96
C GLU A 85 -8.62 -16.69 -2.36
N ASN A 86 -9.02 -15.96 -3.39
CA ASN A 86 -8.93 -16.40 -4.78
C ASN A 86 -7.69 -15.86 -5.52
N CYS A 87 -6.74 -15.23 -4.81
CA CYS A 87 -5.49 -14.76 -5.40
C CYS A 87 -4.48 -15.91 -5.51
N GLU A 88 -4.12 -16.28 -6.74
CA GLU A 88 -3.12 -17.33 -7.02
C GLU A 88 -1.68 -16.84 -6.78
N PHE A 89 -1.45 -15.53 -6.92
CA PHE A 89 -0.14 -14.90 -6.79
C PHE A 89 -0.18 -13.74 -5.80
N VAL A 90 0.90 -13.59 -5.05
CA VAL A 90 1.09 -12.49 -4.10
C VAL A 90 2.42 -11.82 -4.41
N ALA A 91 2.36 -10.52 -4.71
CA ALA A 91 3.53 -9.67 -4.85
C ALA A 91 3.57 -8.71 -3.67
N ILE A 92 4.74 -8.59 -3.02
CA ILE A 92 4.93 -7.73 -1.86
C ILE A 92 5.87 -6.61 -2.26
N PHE A 93 5.41 -5.38 -2.10
CA PHE A 93 6.20 -4.18 -2.36
C PHE A 93 6.50 -3.50 -1.03
N ASP A 94 7.77 -3.30 -0.74
CA ASP A 94 8.19 -2.55 0.43
C ASP A 94 8.06 -1.05 0.15
N ALA A 95 7.34 -0.32 1.00
CA ALA A 95 7.16 1.11 0.86
C ALA A 95 8.47 1.89 1.11
N ASP A 96 9.43 1.25 1.81
CA ASP A 96 10.69 1.86 2.22
C ASP A 96 11.85 1.61 1.23
N PHE A 97 11.59 0.96 0.09
CA PHE A 97 12.64 0.71 -0.91
C PHE A 97 13.00 2.00 -1.66
N GLN A 98 13.81 2.85 -1.02
CA GLN A 98 14.61 3.86 -1.72
C GLN A 98 15.88 3.15 -2.21
N PRO A 99 16.11 3.00 -3.53
CA PRO A 99 17.46 2.73 -3.99
C PRO A 99 18.34 3.89 -3.55
N ASP A 100 19.50 3.59 -2.96
CA ASP A 100 20.50 4.61 -2.65
C ASP A 100 20.80 5.39 -3.94
N PRO A 101 20.75 6.73 -3.90
CA PRO A 101 21.37 7.52 -4.95
C PRO A 101 22.88 7.47 -4.68
N ASP A 102 23.56 6.46 -5.23
CA ASP A 102 25.03 6.25 -5.27
C ASP A 102 25.91 7.09 -4.31
#